data_AF-A0AAU7NWF2-F1
#
_entry.id   AF-A0AAU7NWF2-F1
#
_cell.length_a   1.000
_cell.length_b   1.000
_cell.length_c   1.000
_cell.angle_alpha   90.00
_cell.angle_beta   90.00
_cell.angle_gamma   90.00
#
_symmetry.space_group_name_H-M   'P 1'
#
loop_
_entity.id
_entity.type
_entity.pdbx_description
1 polymer ?
#
loop_
_entity_poly.entity_id
_entity_poly.type
_entity_poly.pdbx_seq_one_letter_code
_entity_poly.pdbx_strand_id
1 'polypeptide(L)'
;MAHIQATVATDPTAKWVFIADQLNTHKSASLVKCVAELCGIEAPLGEKGQSGILENMASRADFLQCTEHRIRFVYTPKHCSWLNQVEIWFGILSRRLLKRGSFPSIKALNQRIQAFIAFFNETLAKPFRWTYIGKPLLV
;
A
#
# COMPACT_ATOMS: atom_id res chain seq x y z
N MET A 1 -6.80 -3.48 -8.25
CA MET A 1 -5.69 -2.74 -8.89
C MET A 1 -6.01 -1.27 -9.14
N ALA A 2 -7.30 -0.87 -9.19
CA ALA A 2 -7.73 0.51 -9.43
C ALA A 2 -6.98 1.59 -8.64
N HIS A 3 -6.72 1.39 -7.34
CA HIS A 3 -5.96 2.37 -6.56
C HIS A 3 -4.53 2.59 -7.06
N ILE A 4 -3.79 1.52 -7.40
CA ILE A 4 -2.41 1.63 -7.90
C ILE A 4 -2.42 2.37 -9.24
N GLN A 5 -3.33 2.00 -10.14
CA GLN A 5 -3.49 2.66 -11.44
C GLN A 5 -3.82 4.15 -11.29
N ALA A 6 -4.77 4.49 -10.42
CA ALA A 6 -5.14 5.87 -10.14
C ALA A 6 -3.97 6.68 -9.56
N THR A 7 -3.21 6.10 -8.61
CA THR A 7 -2.03 6.74 -8.03
C THR A 7 -0.96 6.98 -9.08
N VAL A 8 -0.61 5.97 -9.88
CA VAL A 8 0.40 6.12 -10.95
C VAL A 8 -0.06 7.10 -12.04
N ALA A 9 -1.36 7.18 -12.32
CA ALA A 9 -1.91 8.13 -13.28
C ALA A 9 -1.73 9.60 -12.86
N THR A 10 -1.49 9.89 -11.57
CA THR A 10 -1.19 11.25 -11.11
C THR A 10 0.15 11.77 -11.62
N ASP A 11 1.13 10.87 -11.84
CA ASP A 11 2.37 11.15 -12.55
C ASP A 11 2.85 9.87 -13.28
N PRO A 12 2.51 9.73 -14.58
CA PRO A 12 2.84 8.55 -15.36
C PRO A 12 4.36 8.35 -15.58
N THR A 13 5.16 9.40 -15.40
CA THR A 13 6.60 9.38 -15.69
C THR A 13 7.44 9.20 -14.43
N ALA A 14 6.90 9.55 -13.27
CA ALA A 14 7.58 9.38 -11.99
C ALA A 14 7.88 7.91 -11.67
N LYS A 15 8.90 7.74 -10.82
CA LYS A 15 9.19 6.49 -10.14
C LYS A 15 8.29 6.36 -8.92
N TRP A 16 7.65 5.21 -8.78
CA TRP A 16 6.73 4.91 -7.69
C TRP A 16 7.27 3.78 -6.82
N VAL A 17 7.29 4.02 -5.50
CA VAL A 17 7.64 3.00 -4.51
C VAL A 17 6.44 2.76 -3.61
N PHE A 18 5.81 1.59 -3.75
CA PHE A 18 4.70 1.17 -2.91
C PHE A 18 5.24 0.37 -1.72
N ILE A 19 4.88 0.77 -0.50
CA ILE A 19 5.19 0.00 0.71
C ILE A 19 3.97 -0.85 1.04
N ALA A 20 4.15 -2.16 1.13
CA ALA A 20 3.07 -3.11 1.38
C ALA A 20 3.49 -4.19 2.40
N ASP A 21 2.53 -4.86 3.01
CA ASP A 21 2.80 -6.04 3.82
C ASP A 21 3.06 -7.29 2.95
N GLN A 22 3.30 -8.42 3.60
CA GLN A 22 3.66 -9.67 2.95
C GLN A 22 2.46 -10.49 2.41
N LEU A 23 1.22 -9.96 2.43
CA LEU A 23 0.02 -10.68 2.01
C LEU A 23 0.11 -11.12 0.54
N ASN A 24 -0.46 -12.30 0.25
CA ASN A 24 -0.45 -12.89 -1.09
C ASN A 24 -1.13 -12.00 -2.14
N THR A 25 -2.12 -11.20 -1.74
CA THR A 25 -2.79 -10.21 -2.60
C THR A 25 -1.81 -9.19 -3.18
N HIS A 26 -0.82 -8.76 -2.38
CA HIS A 26 0.24 -7.81 -2.76
C HIS A 26 1.36 -8.43 -3.59
N LYS A 27 1.26 -9.73 -3.91
CA LYS A 27 2.19 -10.45 -4.80
C LYS A 27 1.45 -11.20 -5.91
N SER A 28 0.19 -10.84 -6.14
CA SER A 28 -0.67 -11.56 -7.08
C SER A 28 -0.18 -11.47 -8.53
N ALA A 29 -0.50 -12.49 -9.33
CA ALA A 29 -0.17 -12.49 -10.76
C ALA A 29 -0.84 -11.31 -11.52
N SER A 30 -2.03 -10.89 -11.10
CA SER A 30 -2.71 -9.72 -11.66
C SER A 30 -1.96 -8.42 -11.36
N LEU A 31 -1.35 -8.30 -10.19
CA LEU A 31 -0.52 -7.15 -9.85
C LEU A 31 0.75 -7.10 -10.70
N VAL A 32 1.43 -8.24 -10.88
CA VAL A 32 2.60 -8.35 -11.78
C VAL A 32 2.24 -7.88 -13.20
N LYS A 33 1.14 -8.38 -13.76
CA LYS A 33 0.66 -7.97 -15.09
C LYS A 33 0.38 -6.46 -15.16
N CYS A 34 -0.30 -5.91 -14.14
CA CYS A 34 -0.58 -4.49 -14.07
C CYS A 34 0.70 -3.63 -14.00
N VAL A 35 1.71 -4.06 -13.23
CA VAL A 35 2.99 -3.36 -13.13
C VAL A 35 3.77 -3.46 -14.44
N ALA A 36 3.79 -4.64 -15.08
CA ALA A 36 4.44 -4.83 -16.37
C ALA A 36 3.83 -3.89 -17.44
N GLU A 37 2.50 -3.84 -17.53
CA GLU A 37 1.77 -2.95 -18.44
C GLU A 37 2.09 -1.48 -18.17
N LEU A 38 1.97 -1.02 -16.92
CA LEU A 38 2.26 0.37 -16.55
C LEU A 38 3.74 0.74 -16.79
N CYS A 39 4.66 -0.19 -16.65
CA CYS A 39 6.08 0.02 -16.91
C CYS A 39 6.47 -0.17 -18.39
N GLY A 40 5.56 -0.60 -19.26
CA GLY A 40 5.86 -0.90 -20.67
C GLY A 40 6.81 -2.10 -20.85
N ILE A 41 6.74 -3.09 -19.95
CA ILE A 41 7.58 -4.29 -19.99
C ILE A 41 6.91 -5.32 -20.90
N GLU A 42 7.48 -5.53 -22.09
CA GLU A 42 6.96 -6.47 -23.10
C GLU A 42 7.47 -7.91 -22.94
N ALA A 43 8.40 -8.15 -22.01
CA ALA A 43 8.98 -9.47 -21.79
C ALA A 43 7.92 -10.51 -21.36
N PRO A 44 8.05 -11.78 -21.81
CA PRO A 44 7.09 -12.82 -21.48
C PRO A 44 7.08 -13.09 -19.96
N LEU A 45 5.93 -12.88 -19.33
CA LEU A 45 5.76 -13.09 -17.89
C LEU A 45 5.57 -14.57 -17.50
N GLY A 46 5.27 -15.43 -18.47
CA GLY A 46 4.95 -16.85 -18.26
C GLY A 46 3.49 -17.11 -17.84
N GLU A 47 3.22 -18.33 -17.40
CA GLU A 47 1.88 -18.79 -17.02
C GLU A 47 1.75 -19.01 -15.51
N LYS A 48 0.64 -18.54 -14.94
CA LYS A 48 0.42 -18.60 -13.49
C LYS A 48 0.41 -20.05 -13.01
N GLY A 49 1.31 -20.37 -12.08
CA GLY A 49 1.42 -21.72 -11.51
C GLY A 49 2.19 -22.71 -12.36
N GLN A 50 2.70 -22.30 -13.54
CA GLN A 50 3.33 -23.21 -14.49
C GLN A 50 4.73 -22.76 -14.91
N SER A 51 4.94 -21.49 -15.24
CA SER A 51 6.22 -21.03 -15.80
C SER A 51 6.49 -19.54 -15.59
N GLY A 52 7.77 -19.17 -15.61
CA GLY A 52 8.24 -17.79 -15.63
C GLY A 52 7.96 -17.01 -14.34
N ILE A 53 7.83 -15.69 -14.49
CA ILE A 53 7.58 -14.77 -13.37
C ILE A 53 6.23 -15.09 -12.69
N LEU A 54 5.23 -15.55 -13.44
CA LEU A 54 3.91 -15.85 -12.88
C LEU A 54 3.84 -17.21 -12.17
N GLU A 55 4.85 -18.07 -12.29
CA GLU A 55 4.88 -19.42 -11.76
C GLU A 55 4.51 -19.46 -10.26
N ASN A 56 5.33 -18.87 -9.41
CA ASN A 56 5.18 -18.98 -7.96
C ASN A 56 5.25 -17.61 -7.26
N MET A 57 5.07 -17.60 -5.94
CA MET A 57 4.97 -16.33 -5.20
C MET A 57 6.30 -15.62 -5.00
N ALA A 58 7.40 -16.38 -4.99
CA ALA A 58 8.75 -15.82 -4.87
C ALA A 58 9.10 -15.06 -6.14
N SER A 59 8.97 -15.68 -7.32
CA SER A 59 9.28 -15.03 -8.60
C SER A 59 8.44 -13.77 -8.86
N ARG A 60 7.15 -13.79 -8.47
CA ARG A 60 6.30 -12.59 -8.53
C ARG A 60 6.76 -11.49 -7.59
N ALA A 61 7.16 -11.84 -6.36
CA ALA A 61 7.65 -10.87 -5.40
C ALA A 61 8.99 -10.27 -5.83
N ASP A 62 9.88 -11.06 -6.44
CA ASP A 62 11.16 -10.60 -6.97
C ASP A 62 10.95 -9.60 -8.11
N PHE A 63 10.06 -9.91 -9.06
CA PHE A 63 9.68 -8.97 -10.12
C PHE A 63 9.13 -7.66 -9.57
N LEU A 64 8.25 -7.74 -8.56
CA LEU A 64 7.65 -6.53 -7.96
C LEU A 64 8.66 -5.71 -7.16
N GLN A 65 9.74 -6.31 -6.64
CA GLN A 65 10.78 -5.62 -5.86
C GLN A 65 11.94 -5.08 -6.70
N CYS A 66 12.03 -5.49 -7.97
CA CYS A 66 13.09 -5.10 -8.90
C CYS A 66 13.28 -3.57 -8.93
N THR A 67 14.52 -3.12 -8.69
CA THR A 67 14.89 -1.71 -8.53
C THR A 67 14.97 -0.95 -9.84
N GLU A 68 15.08 -1.69 -10.94
CA GLU A 68 15.18 -1.19 -12.30
C GLU A 68 13.80 -0.79 -12.85
N HIS A 69 12.73 -1.36 -12.29
CA HIS A 69 11.37 -1.01 -12.64
C HIS A 69 11.01 0.40 -12.17
N ARG A 70 10.25 1.12 -13.01
CA ARG A 70 9.70 2.44 -12.66
C ARG A 70 8.73 2.36 -11.48
N ILE A 71 7.99 1.26 -11.37
CA ILE A 71 7.08 0.97 -10.26
C ILE A 71 7.62 -0.25 -9.53
N ARG A 72 7.92 -0.09 -8.23
CA ARG A 72 8.38 -1.20 -7.38
C ARG A 72 7.64 -1.24 -6.05
N PHE A 73 7.64 -2.42 -5.45
CA PHE A 73 7.09 -2.70 -4.15
C PHE A 73 8.23 -2.94 -3.15
N VAL A 74 8.05 -2.45 -1.93
CA VAL A 74 8.88 -2.78 -0.77
C VAL A 74 7.99 -3.47 0.24
N TYR A 75 8.30 -4.72 0.54
CA TYR A 75 7.55 -5.48 1.52
C TYR A 75 8.12 -5.29 2.92
N THR A 76 7.28 -4.94 3.88
CA THR A 76 7.69 -4.89 5.28
C THR A 76 8.12 -6.28 5.77
N PRO A 77 9.04 -6.39 6.74
CA PRO A 77 9.35 -7.68 7.35
C PRO A 77 8.11 -8.37 7.91
N LYS A 78 8.16 -9.71 7.99
CA LYS A 78 7.09 -10.48 8.64
C LYS A 78 6.94 -10.02 10.09
N HIS A 79 5.70 -9.97 10.57
CA HIS A 79 5.36 -9.53 11.93
C HIS A 79 5.75 -8.07 12.27
N CYS A 80 5.99 -7.23 11.26
CA CYS A 80 6.30 -5.81 11.45
C CYS A 80 5.17 -4.90 10.95
N SER A 81 3.93 -5.17 11.37
CA SER A 81 2.77 -4.32 11.05
C SER A 81 2.95 -2.88 11.54
N TRP A 82 3.74 -2.67 12.60
CA TRP A 82 4.09 -1.34 13.11
C TRP A 82 4.86 -0.46 12.12
N LEU A 83 5.50 -1.05 11.10
CA LEU A 83 6.14 -0.33 9.99
C LEU A 83 5.17 0.00 8.84
N ASN A 84 3.97 -0.58 8.83
CA ASN A 84 3.00 -0.32 7.79
C ASN A 84 2.24 0.99 8.07
N GLN A 85 2.32 1.94 7.14
CA GLN A 85 1.72 3.27 7.30
C GLN A 85 0.19 3.21 7.49
N VAL A 86 -0.47 2.26 6.84
CA VAL A 86 -1.93 2.11 6.97
C VAL A 86 -2.32 1.70 8.40
N GLU A 87 -1.51 0.87 9.05
CA GLU A 87 -1.73 0.42 10.43
C GLU A 87 -1.52 1.57 11.42
N ILE A 88 -0.51 2.42 11.17
CA ILE A 88 -0.32 3.64 11.95
C ILE A 88 -1.53 4.56 11.81
N TRP A 89 -2.02 4.74 10.58
CA TRP A 89 -3.19 5.56 10.31
C TRP A 89 -4.45 5.01 11.01
N PHE A 90 -4.68 3.69 10.98
CA PHE A 90 -5.78 3.07 11.75
C PHE A 90 -5.61 3.31 13.25
N GLY A 91 -4.38 3.30 13.77
CA GLY A 91 -4.10 3.71 15.14
C GLY A 91 -4.51 5.17 15.44
N ILE A 92 -4.27 6.09 14.50
CA ILE A 92 -4.69 7.50 14.61
C ILE A 92 -6.22 7.61 14.58
N LEU A 93 -6.87 6.96 13.61
CA LEU A 93 -8.33 6.89 13.50
C LEU A 93 -8.95 6.37 14.80
N SER A 94 -8.42 5.27 15.32
CA SER A 94 -8.90 4.65 16.56
C SER A 94 -8.78 5.61 17.74
N ARG A 95 -7.62 6.24 17.93
CA ARG A 95 -7.39 7.17 19.05
C ARG A 95 -8.21 8.47 18.95
N ARG A 96 -8.32 9.05 17.76
CA ARG A 96 -8.92 10.39 17.56
C ARG A 96 -10.42 10.34 17.32
N LEU A 97 -10.94 9.27 16.73
CA LEU A 97 -12.36 9.17 16.36
C LEU A 97 -13.10 8.07 17.13
N LEU A 98 -12.56 6.85 17.19
CA LEU A 98 -13.34 5.68 17.63
C LEU A 98 -13.33 5.47 19.14
N LYS A 99 -12.20 5.62 19.83
CA LYS A 99 -12.01 5.24 21.24
C LYS A 99 -12.99 5.88 22.22
N ARG A 100 -13.50 7.08 21.89
CA ARG A 100 -14.49 7.82 22.70
C ARG A 100 -15.73 8.21 21.88
N GLY A 101 -15.88 7.63 20.69
CA GLY A 101 -17.00 7.92 19.81
C GLY A 101 -18.25 7.16 20.23
N SER A 102 -19.36 7.86 20.42
CA SER A 102 -20.69 7.27 20.51
C SER A 102 -21.45 7.63 19.23
N PHE A 103 -21.97 6.63 18.54
CA PHE A 103 -22.61 6.80 17.24
C PHE A 103 -24.04 6.26 17.29
N PRO A 104 -25.05 7.04 16.88
CA PRO A 104 -26.44 6.62 16.95
C PRO A 104 -26.81 5.56 15.89
N SER A 105 -25.96 5.35 14.88
CA SER A 105 -26.14 4.32 13.85
C SER A 105 -24.84 4.01 13.10
N ILE A 106 -24.82 2.89 12.38
CA ILE A 106 -23.74 2.52 11.45
C ILE A 106 -23.58 3.58 10.35
N LYS A 107 -24.68 4.16 9.87
CA LYS A 107 -24.65 5.23 8.86
C LYS A 107 -23.92 6.47 9.40
N ALA A 108 -24.22 6.87 10.63
CA ALA A 108 -23.55 7.99 11.28
C ALA A 108 -22.04 7.73 11.48
N LEU A 109 -21.67 6.49 11.88
CA LEU A 109 -20.27 6.07 11.98
C LEU A 109 -19.57 6.19 10.61
N ASN A 110 -20.16 5.65 9.55
CA ASN A 110 -19.59 5.72 8.20
C ASN A 110 -19.37 7.17 7.75
N GLN A 111 -20.36 8.04 7.92
CA GLN A 111 -20.24 9.46 7.59
C GLN A 111 -19.10 10.13 8.37
N ARG A 112 -18.96 9.80 9.66
CA ARG A 112 -17.91 10.37 10.49
C ARG A 112 -16.51 9.88 10.10
N ILE A 113 -16.38 8.61 9.73
CA ILE A 113 -15.12 8.05 9.19
C ILE A 113 -14.76 8.74 7.87
N GLN A 114 -15.70 8.88 6.93
CA GLN A 114 -15.45 9.56 5.66
C GLN A 114 -15.04 11.02 5.86
N ALA A 115 -15.73 11.75 6.74
CA ALA A 115 -15.35 13.13 7.10
C ALA A 115 -13.95 13.20 7.73
N PHE A 116 -13.60 12.22 8.57
CA PHE A 116 -12.27 12.14 9.15
C PHE A 116 -11.19 11.84 8.10
N ILE A 117 -11.46 10.96 7.13
CA ILE A 117 -10.55 10.69 6.00
C ILE A 117 -10.30 11.96 5.20
N ALA A 118 -11.37 12.67 4.81
CA ALA A 118 -11.26 13.92 4.05
C ALA A 118 -10.43 14.96 4.82
N PHE A 119 -10.76 15.20 6.08
CA PHE A 119 -10.02 16.11 6.96
C PHE A 119 -8.55 15.70 7.11
N PHE A 120 -8.28 14.41 7.33
CA PHE A 120 -6.92 13.90 7.49
C PHE A 120 -6.09 14.15 6.22
N ASN A 121 -6.65 13.82 5.05
CA ASN A 121 -5.97 14.00 3.77
C ASN A 121 -5.65 15.47 3.48
N GLU A 122 -6.55 16.38 3.84
CA GLU A 122 -6.37 17.82 3.60
C GLU A 122 -5.39 18.46 4.59
N THR A 123 -5.41 18.06 5.87
CA THR A 123 -4.76 18.84 6.94
C THR A 123 -3.62 18.13 7.68
N LEU A 124 -3.66 16.80 7.75
CA LEU A 124 -2.74 16.02 8.59
C LEU A 124 -1.82 15.10 7.79
N ALA A 125 -2.16 14.80 6.53
CA ALA A 125 -1.36 13.95 5.66
C ALA A 125 0.02 14.58 5.44
N LYS A 126 1.02 13.98 6.09
CA LYS A 126 2.42 14.37 6.01
C LYS A 126 3.24 13.09 5.86
N PRO A 127 4.37 13.13 5.13
CA PRO A 127 5.27 11.99 5.05
C PRO A 127 5.66 11.50 6.46
N PHE A 128 5.49 10.21 6.72
CA PHE A 128 5.91 9.60 7.98
C PHE A 128 7.44 9.64 8.08
N ARG A 129 7.95 10.33 9.11
CA ARG A 129 9.39 10.37 9.41
C ARG A 129 9.74 9.21 10.32
N TRP A 130 10.11 8.07 9.75
CA TRP A 130 10.54 6.92 10.52
C TRP A 130 11.81 7.23 11.31
N THR A 131 11.79 6.97 12.61
CA THR A 131 12.97 7.09 13.47
C THR A 131 13.34 5.71 13.99
N TYR A 132 14.58 5.27 13.75
CA TYR A 132 15.08 3.97 14.21
C TYR A 132 15.57 3.95 15.68
N ILE A 133 15.33 5.04 16.41
CA ILE A 133 15.79 5.25 17.79
C ILE A 133 14.84 4.67 18.86
N GLY A 134 13.83 3.88 18.47
CA GLY A 134 12.88 3.25 19.41
C GLY A 134 11.98 4.25 20.16
N LYS A 135 12.00 5.53 19.80
CA LYS A 135 11.10 6.54 20.35
C LYS A 135 9.83 6.61 19.49
N PRO A 136 8.63 6.50 20.07
CA PRO A 136 7.38 6.66 19.32
C PRO A 136 7.34 8.01 18.62
N LEU A 137 6.83 8.04 17.39
CA LEU A 137 6.55 9.30 16.70
C LEU A 137 5.56 10.12 17.52
N LEU A 138 6.02 11.26 18.04
CA LEU A 138 5.17 12.27 18.65
C LEU A 138 4.43 12.98 17.50
N VAL A 139 3.14 12.69 17.37
CA VAL A 139 2.22 13.34 16.40
C VAL A 139 1.38 14.37 17.13
#